data_AF-A0A081A5I4-F1
#
_entry.id   AF-A0A081A5I4-F1
#
_cell.length_a   1.000
_cell.length_b   1.000
_cell.length_c   1.000
_cell.angle_alpha   90.00
_cell.angle_beta   90.00
_cell.angle_gamma   90.00
#
_symmetry.space_group_name_H-M   'P 1'
#
loop_
_entity.id
_entity.type
_entity.pdbx_description
1 polymer ?
#
loop_
_entity_poly.entity_id
_entity_poly.type
_entity_poly.pdbx_seq_one_letter_code
_entity_poly.pdbx_strand_id
1 'polypeptide(L)'
;MELQEALEVEGVTAFAPPPVPTFRYVIRLENGKMRFWMEEPASKKQWYKGDLDRADYITATNAIPGTSASDFVKYFQDILDSKLDDAGGAQRELTLLSNGALQLILSLKISFLHSTRLATYMFVHNSGSVERIHTLEEKVRGLERKMEVKVRALEGQVVDLKEDLAAPSILQLEAHGKQHLVWKYSDSASQDPPTITMFCQPRDITQRAHSNSRA
;
A
#
# COMPACT_ATOMS: atom_id res chain seq x y z
N MET A 1 13.19 -16.97 -11.24
CA MET A 1 12.10 -16.34 -10.47
C MET A 1 10.82 -16.85 -11.09
N GLU A 2 10.25 -17.92 -10.55
CA GLU A 2 9.01 -18.48 -11.09
C GLU A 2 7.88 -17.51 -10.78
N LEU A 3 7.19 -17.05 -11.83
CA LEU A 3 5.92 -16.35 -11.71
C LEU A 3 4.95 -17.36 -11.12
N GLN A 4 4.66 -17.28 -9.82
CA GLN A 4 3.56 -18.06 -9.26
C GLN A 4 2.28 -17.58 -9.93
N GLU A 5 1.72 -18.42 -10.80
CA GLU A 5 0.47 -18.16 -11.50
C GLU A 5 -0.64 -17.86 -10.49
N ALA A 6 -1.39 -16.79 -10.75
CA ALA A 6 -2.59 -16.49 -10.00
C ALA A 6 -3.67 -17.53 -10.36
N LEU A 7 -4.29 -18.13 -9.36
CA LEU A 7 -5.41 -19.06 -9.52
C LEU A 7 -6.68 -18.37 -9.05
N GLU A 8 -7.72 -18.40 -9.87
CA GLU A 8 -9.05 -17.90 -9.53
C GLU A 8 -10.10 -18.92 -9.94
N VAL A 9 -11.05 -19.17 -9.03
CA VAL A 9 -12.19 -20.05 -9.27
C VAL A 9 -13.45 -19.35 -8.79
N GLU A 10 -14.54 -19.53 -9.51
CA GLU A 10 -15.84 -18.95 -9.22
C GLU A 10 -16.95 -19.99 -9.35
N GLY A 11 -18.06 -19.77 -8.67
CA GLY A 11 -19.20 -20.67 -8.74
C GLY A 11 -20.42 -20.18 -7.98
N VAL A 12 -21.43 -21.06 -7.93
CA VAL A 12 -22.68 -20.83 -7.21
C VAL A 12 -22.94 -22.02 -6.31
N THR A 13 -23.20 -21.75 -5.04
CA THR A 13 -23.48 -22.78 -4.04
C THR A 13 -24.76 -22.50 -3.26
N ALA A 14 -25.28 -23.52 -2.61
CA ALA A 14 -26.37 -23.44 -1.64
C ALA A 14 -25.98 -24.23 -0.39
N PHE A 15 -26.50 -23.82 0.77
CA PHE A 15 -26.19 -24.43 2.07
C PHE A 15 -27.36 -25.23 2.65
N ALA A 16 -28.52 -25.20 2.00
CA ALA A 16 -29.64 -26.07 2.28
C ALA A 16 -30.50 -26.25 1.01
N PRO A 17 -31.33 -27.31 0.93
CA PRO A 17 -32.16 -27.57 -0.23
C PRO A 17 -33.11 -26.39 -0.53
N PRO A 18 -33.54 -26.21 -1.79
CA PRO A 18 -34.56 -25.22 -2.13
C PRO A 18 -35.77 -25.30 -1.20
N PRO A 19 -36.35 -24.16 -0.78
CA PRO A 19 -36.29 -22.85 -1.42
C PRO A 19 -35.22 -21.87 -0.84
N VAL A 20 -34.19 -22.37 -0.17
CA VAL A 20 -33.15 -21.53 0.49
C VAL A 20 -32.31 -20.71 -0.53
N PRO A 21 -31.82 -19.50 -0.17
CA PRO A 21 -30.97 -18.69 -1.03
C PRO A 21 -29.70 -19.42 -1.51
N THR A 22 -29.30 -19.07 -2.74
CA THR A 22 -28.01 -19.42 -3.31
C THR A 22 -27.01 -18.29 -3.10
N PHE A 23 -25.72 -18.62 -3.20
CA PHE A 23 -24.62 -17.71 -3.00
C PHE A 23 -23.66 -17.82 -4.18
N ARG A 24 -23.23 -16.68 -4.74
CA ARG A 24 -22.09 -16.62 -5.65
C ARG A 24 -20.82 -16.56 -4.82
N TYR A 25 -19.77 -17.25 -5.24
CA TYR A 25 -18.49 -17.22 -4.54
C TYR A 25 -17.33 -17.05 -5.54
N VAL A 26 -16.24 -16.48 -5.03
CA VAL A 26 -14.95 -16.39 -5.74
C VAL A 26 -13.85 -16.72 -4.74
N ILE A 27 -12.94 -17.62 -5.12
CA ILE A 27 -11.72 -17.94 -4.39
C ILE A 27 -10.53 -17.59 -5.27
N ARG A 28 -9.69 -16.66 -4.80
CA ARG A 28 -8.48 -16.24 -5.51
C ARG A 28 -7.25 -16.59 -4.68
N LEU A 29 -6.22 -17.11 -5.33
CA LEU A 29 -4.89 -17.31 -4.78
C LEU A 29 -3.89 -16.53 -5.64
N GLU A 30 -3.24 -15.55 -5.04
CA GLU A 30 -2.31 -14.65 -5.71
C GLU A 30 -1.15 -14.36 -4.77
N ASN A 31 0.10 -14.49 -5.24
CA ASN A 31 1.31 -14.29 -4.43
C ASN A 31 1.31 -15.12 -3.11
N GLY A 32 0.79 -16.35 -3.18
CA GLY A 32 0.67 -17.24 -2.02
C GLY A 32 -0.42 -16.88 -1.01
N LYS A 33 -1.19 -15.80 -1.25
CA LYS A 33 -2.28 -15.35 -0.38
C LYS A 33 -3.63 -15.69 -0.96
N MET A 34 -4.49 -16.28 -0.13
CA MET A 34 -5.84 -16.66 -0.52
C MET A 34 -6.84 -15.57 -0.13
N ARG A 35 -7.85 -15.36 -0.97
CA ARG A 35 -8.97 -14.46 -0.75
C ARG A 35 -10.25 -15.20 -1.07
N PHE A 36 -11.27 -14.94 -0.27
CA PHE A 36 -12.57 -15.57 -0.36
C PHE A 36 -13.64 -14.48 -0.36
N TRP A 37 -14.49 -14.50 -1.37
CA TRP A 37 -15.59 -13.58 -1.53
C TRP A 37 -16.88 -14.37 -1.72
N MET A 38 -17.97 -13.85 -1.15
CA MET A 38 -19.29 -14.44 -1.27
C MET A 38 -20.36 -13.36 -1.37
N GLU A 39 -21.37 -13.58 -2.20
CA GLU A 39 -22.54 -12.71 -2.34
C GLU A 39 -23.83 -13.51 -2.35
N GLU A 40 -24.82 -13.02 -1.59
CA GLU A 40 -26.21 -13.45 -1.72
C GLU A 40 -26.91 -12.63 -2.83
N PRO A 41 -27.25 -13.20 -4.00
CA PRO A 41 -27.69 -12.43 -5.15
C PRO A 41 -29.02 -11.68 -4.96
N ALA A 42 -29.90 -12.19 -4.09
CA ALA A 42 -31.22 -11.61 -3.83
C ALA A 42 -31.12 -10.33 -2.98
N SER A 43 -30.30 -10.35 -1.93
CA SER A 43 -30.11 -9.21 -1.04
C SER A 43 -28.95 -8.29 -1.45
N LYS A 44 -28.09 -8.75 -2.37
CA LYS A 44 -26.83 -8.10 -2.76
C LYS A 44 -25.85 -7.91 -1.60
N LYS A 45 -26.06 -8.61 -0.47
CA LYS A 45 -25.10 -8.60 0.62
C LYS A 45 -23.84 -9.34 0.20
N GLN A 46 -22.70 -8.73 0.47
CA GLN A 46 -21.39 -9.26 0.13
C GLN A 46 -20.55 -9.46 1.40
N TRP A 47 -19.74 -10.50 1.39
CA TRP A 47 -18.81 -10.82 2.46
C TRP A 47 -17.45 -11.15 1.88
N TYR A 48 -16.43 -10.67 2.56
CA TYR A 48 -15.06 -10.80 2.10
C TYR A 48 -14.13 -11.21 3.23
N LYS A 49 -13.23 -12.15 2.91
CA LYS A 49 -12.10 -12.54 3.74
C LYS A 49 -10.86 -12.58 2.85
N GLY A 50 -9.99 -11.59 3.02
CA GLY A 50 -8.80 -11.44 2.19
C GLY A 50 -7.49 -11.78 2.89
N ASP A 51 -6.44 -11.83 2.08
CA ASP A 51 -5.02 -11.88 2.45
C ASP A 51 -4.67 -12.98 3.46
N LEU A 52 -5.32 -14.14 3.31
CA LEU A 52 -5.09 -15.32 4.12
C LEU A 52 -3.76 -15.95 3.75
N ASP A 53 -2.85 -16.00 4.71
CA ASP A 53 -1.65 -16.81 4.65
C ASP A 53 -2.00 -18.27 4.99
N ARG A 54 -1.13 -19.22 4.62
CA ARG A 54 -1.39 -20.66 4.82
C ARG A 54 -1.75 -21.01 6.28
N ALA A 55 -1.10 -20.35 7.24
CA ALA A 55 -1.32 -20.57 8.66
C ALA A 55 -2.71 -20.11 9.14
N ASP A 56 -3.40 -19.25 8.39
CA ASP A 56 -4.72 -18.75 8.76
C ASP A 56 -5.84 -19.77 8.55
N TYR A 57 -5.63 -20.73 7.64
CA TYR A 57 -6.61 -21.77 7.32
C TYR A 57 -6.10 -23.20 7.56
N ILE A 58 -4.78 -23.40 7.71
CA ILE A 58 -4.18 -24.69 8.05
C ILE A 58 -3.75 -24.73 9.51
N THR A 59 -4.32 -25.68 10.24
CA THR A 59 -3.97 -26.05 11.62
C THR A 59 -3.40 -27.46 11.65
N ALA A 60 -2.84 -27.86 12.79
CA ALA A 60 -2.33 -29.23 12.97
C ALA A 60 -3.42 -30.32 12.77
N THR A 61 -4.68 -29.98 13.01
CA THR A 61 -5.79 -30.95 12.94
C THR A 61 -6.40 -31.07 11.54
N ASN A 62 -6.30 -30.03 10.71
CA ASN A 62 -6.82 -30.05 9.34
C ASN A 62 -5.72 -30.18 8.26
N ALA A 63 -4.43 -30.10 8.63
CA ALA A 63 -3.33 -30.22 7.69
C ALA A 63 -3.34 -31.55 6.93
N ILE A 64 -3.18 -31.45 5.61
CA ILE A 64 -2.99 -32.57 4.69
C ILE A 64 -1.55 -32.53 4.18
N PRO A 65 -0.73 -33.58 4.41
CA PRO A 65 0.64 -33.62 3.92
C PRO A 65 0.71 -33.57 2.39
N GLY A 66 1.70 -32.86 1.85
CA GLY A 66 1.97 -32.81 0.42
C GLY A 66 1.04 -31.92 -0.40
N THR A 67 0.11 -31.18 0.21
CA THR A 67 -0.82 -30.30 -0.52
C THR A 67 -0.31 -28.86 -0.62
N SER A 68 -0.39 -28.29 -1.82
CA SER A 68 -0.11 -26.89 -2.10
C SER A 68 -1.31 -25.98 -1.75
N ALA A 69 -1.12 -24.66 -1.76
CA ALA A 69 -2.23 -23.72 -1.58
C ALA A 69 -3.26 -23.80 -2.72
N SER A 70 -2.81 -24.05 -3.95
CA SER A 70 -3.69 -24.25 -5.11
C SER A 70 -4.53 -25.51 -4.99
N ASP A 71 -3.99 -26.58 -4.39
CA ASP A 71 -4.77 -27.80 -4.12
C ASP A 71 -5.91 -27.50 -3.14
N PHE A 72 -5.65 -26.66 -2.12
CA PHE A 72 -6.71 -26.22 -1.20
C PHE A 72 -7.77 -25.36 -1.90
N VAL A 73 -7.41 -24.50 -2.86
CA VAL A 73 -8.39 -23.71 -3.63
C VAL A 73 -9.33 -24.62 -4.41
N LYS A 74 -8.78 -25.57 -5.18
CA LYS A 74 -9.59 -26.55 -5.93
C LYS A 74 -10.43 -27.40 -4.99
N TYR A 75 -9.84 -27.80 -3.87
CA TYR A 75 -10.54 -28.57 -2.86
C TYR A 75 -11.74 -27.81 -2.26
N PHE A 76 -11.59 -26.53 -1.92
CA PHE A 76 -12.71 -25.73 -1.45
C PHE A 76 -13.77 -25.53 -2.52
N GLN A 77 -13.37 -25.35 -3.79
CA GLN A 77 -14.27 -25.30 -4.93
C GLN A 77 -15.11 -26.59 -5.03
N ASP A 78 -14.48 -27.76 -4.99
CA ASP A 78 -15.15 -29.06 -5.08
C ASP A 78 -16.22 -29.23 -3.98
N ILE A 79 -15.94 -28.79 -2.74
CA ILE A 79 -16.93 -28.84 -1.65
C ILE A 79 -18.12 -27.92 -1.93
N LEU A 80 -17.86 -26.72 -2.44
CA LEU A 80 -18.91 -25.73 -2.70
C LEU A 80 -19.80 -26.13 -3.89
N ASP A 81 -19.21 -26.79 -4.89
CA ASP A 81 -19.89 -27.24 -6.11
C ASP A 81 -20.58 -28.61 -5.94
N SER A 82 -20.21 -29.39 -4.91
CA SER A 82 -20.84 -30.67 -4.60
C SER A 82 -22.33 -30.54 -4.26
N LYS A 83 -23.11 -31.61 -4.41
CA LYS A 83 -24.52 -31.60 -4.02
C LYS A 83 -24.65 -31.65 -2.49
N LEU A 84 -25.66 -30.98 -1.95
CA LEU A 84 -25.93 -30.96 -0.50
C LEU A 84 -26.16 -32.37 0.08
N ASP A 85 -26.73 -33.27 -0.72
CA ASP A 85 -27.09 -34.63 -0.30
C ASP A 85 -26.01 -35.67 -0.60
N ASP A 86 -24.85 -35.25 -1.13
CA ASP A 86 -23.74 -36.19 -1.36
C ASP A 86 -23.19 -36.64 0.00
N ALA A 87 -23.59 -37.84 0.44
CA ALA A 87 -23.06 -38.53 1.62
C ALA A 87 -21.53 -38.79 1.56
N GLY A 88 -20.87 -38.35 0.47
CA GLY A 88 -19.46 -38.44 0.16
C GLY A 88 -18.59 -37.45 0.92
N GLY A 89 -18.74 -37.38 2.25
CA GLY A 89 -17.71 -36.87 3.16
C GLY A 89 -17.36 -35.37 3.12
N ALA A 90 -17.78 -34.60 2.12
CA ALA A 90 -17.63 -33.15 2.07
C ALA A 90 -18.90 -32.48 2.61
N GLN A 91 -18.75 -31.56 3.57
CA GLN A 91 -19.85 -30.83 4.16
C GLN A 91 -19.55 -29.34 4.16
N ARG A 92 -20.59 -28.54 3.97
CA ARG A 92 -20.51 -27.07 4.02
C ARG A 92 -21.64 -26.52 4.86
N GLU A 93 -21.31 -25.57 5.71
CA GLU A 93 -22.26 -24.89 6.59
C GLU A 93 -22.01 -23.39 6.54
N LEU A 94 -23.09 -22.62 6.66
CA LEU A 94 -23.05 -21.17 6.66
C LEU A 94 -23.87 -20.63 7.82
N THR A 95 -23.23 -19.83 8.67
CA THR A 95 -23.90 -19.17 9.80
C THR A 95 -23.70 -17.66 9.72
N LEU A 96 -24.80 -16.91 9.78
CA LEU A 96 -24.75 -15.46 9.94
C LEU A 96 -24.56 -15.13 11.43
N LEU A 97 -23.47 -14.45 11.75
CA LEU A 97 -23.14 -14.04 13.11
C LEU A 97 -23.92 -12.75 13.48
N SER A 98 -24.11 -12.52 14.78
CA SER A 98 -24.87 -11.37 15.30
C SER A 98 -24.29 -10.01 14.91
N ASN A 99 -23.00 -9.94 14.61
CA ASN A 99 -22.31 -8.74 14.11
C ASN A 99 -22.44 -8.53 12.59
N GLY A 100 -23.23 -9.36 11.90
CA GLY A 100 -23.41 -9.33 10.44
C GLY A 100 -22.29 -9.99 9.63
N ALA A 101 -21.27 -10.54 10.29
CA ALA A 101 -20.24 -11.35 9.65
C ALA A 101 -20.81 -12.73 9.25
N LEU A 102 -20.20 -13.33 8.24
CA LEU A 102 -20.60 -14.63 7.70
C LEU A 102 -19.55 -15.68 8.02
N GLN A 103 -19.92 -16.70 8.78
CA GLN A 103 -19.05 -17.82 9.08
C GLN A 103 -19.32 -18.96 8.10
N LEU A 104 -18.32 -19.27 7.28
CA LEU A 104 -18.29 -20.42 6.39
C LEU A 104 -17.48 -21.54 7.04
N ILE A 105 -18.06 -22.73 7.13
CA ILE A 105 -17.38 -23.93 7.61
C ILE A 105 -17.38 -24.93 6.47
N LEU A 106 -16.19 -25.41 6.12
CA LEU A 106 -15.96 -26.46 5.14
C LEU A 106 -15.33 -27.66 5.84
N SER A 107 -15.92 -28.83 5.71
CA SER A 107 -15.46 -30.04 6.38
C SER A 107 -15.19 -31.16 5.39
N LEU A 108 -14.05 -31.83 5.54
CA LEU A 108 -13.65 -33.01 4.78
C LEU A 108 -13.59 -34.24 5.65
N LYS A 109 -14.23 -35.32 5.24
CA LYS A 109 -13.94 -36.65 5.75
C LYS A 109 -12.72 -37.23 5.05
N ILE A 110 -11.60 -37.32 5.76
CA ILE A 110 -10.36 -37.93 5.28
C ILE A 110 -10.23 -39.30 5.91
N SER A 111 -10.30 -40.35 5.09
CA SER A 111 -10.05 -41.73 5.51
C SER A 111 -8.61 -42.09 5.19
N PHE A 112 -7.85 -42.54 6.20
CA PHE A 112 -6.49 -43.03 6.03
C PHE A 112 -6.30 -44.30 6.86
N LEU A 113 -5.89 -45.39 6.18
CA LEU A 113 -5.81 -46.73 6.76
C LEU A 113 -7.14 -47.11 7.43
N HIS A 114 -7.12 -47.36 8.75
CA HIS A 114 -8.28 -47.74 9.56
C HIS A 114 -8.89 -46.57 10.34
N SER A 115 -8.42 -45.35 10.10
CA SER A 115 -8.90 -44.15 10.77
C SER A 115 -9.62 -43.23 9.79
N THR A 116 -10.63 -42.53 10.29
CA THR A 116 -11.29 -41.45 9.58
C THR A 116 -11.19 -40.21 10.44
N ARG A 117 -10.69 -39.11 9.87
CA ARG A 117 -10.67 -37.80 10.50
C ARG A 117 -11.56 -36.83 9.73
N LEU A 118 -12.17 -35.89 10.44
CA LEU A 118 -12.84 -34.75 9.83
C LEU A 118 -11.90 -33.55 9.88
N ALA A 119 -11.43 -33.08 8.72
CA ALA A 119 -10.65 -31.86 8.60
C ALA A 119 -11.60 -30.69 8.36
N THR A 120 -11.66 -29.77 9.32
CA THR A 120 -12.56 -28.61 9.26
C THR A 120 -11.78 -27.32 9.03
N TYR A 121 -12.29 -26.49 8.13
CA TYR A 121 -11.77 -25.17 7.77
C TYR A 121 -12.86 -24.14 8.06
N MET A 122 -12.50 -23.09 8.77
CA MET A 122 -13.45 -22.08 9.23
C MET A 122 -13.01 -20.70 8.76
N PHE A 123 -13.91 -20.01 8.07
CA PHE A 123 -13.66 -18.68 7.51
C PHE A 123 -14.73 -17.71 7.99
N VAL A 124 -14.33 -16.77 8.84
CA VAL A 124 -15.20 -15.66 9.26
C VAL A 124 -14.98 -14.49 8.31
N HIS A 125 -15.97 -14.25 7.45
CA HIS A 125 -15.98 -13.19 6.46
C HIS A 125 -16.64 -11.94 7.03
N ASN A 126 -15.96 -10.80 6.87
CA ASN A 126 -16.53 -9.54 7.32
C ASN A 126 -17.58 -9.08 6.31
N SER A 127 -18.64 -8.44 6.80
CA SER A 127 -19.61 -7.79 5.93
C SER A 127 -18.94 -6.68 5.12
N GLY A 128 -18.96 -6.84 3.80
CA GLY A 128 -18.57 -5.81 2.84
C GLY A 128 -19.83 -5.16 2.30
N SER A 129 -20.10 -3.91 2.67
CA SER A 129 -21.01 -3.09 1.85
C SER A 129 -20.18 -2.45 0.75
N VAL A 130 -20.68 -2.47 -0.49
CA VAL A 130 -20.13 -1.68 -1.60
C VAL A 130 -20.01 -0.19 -1.20
N GLU A 131 -20.91 0.29 -0.33
CA GLU A 131 -20.86 1.64 0.22
C GLU A 131 -19.62 1.89 1.11
N ARG A 132 -19.14 0.86 1.83
CA ARG A 132 -17.90 0.97 2.62
C ARG A 132 -16.69 1.05 1.73
N ILE A 133 -16.65 0.30 0.63
CA ILE A 133 -15.58 0.39 -0.38
C ILE A 133 -15.57 1.79 -0.98
N HIS A 134 -16.72 2.29 -1.45
CA HIS A 134 -16.84 3.65 -1.97
C HIS A 134 -16.36 4.69 -0.94
N THR A 135 -16.88 4.65 0.28
CA THR A 135 -16.48 5.57 1.37
C THR A 135 -14.98 5.50 1.66
N LEU A 136 -14.38 4.31 1.62
CA LEU A 136 -12.95 4.13 1.84
C LEU A 136 -12.12 4.65 0.66
N GLU A 137 -12.52 4.37 -0.57
CA GLU A 137 -11.90 4.92 -1.78
C GLU A 137 -11.94 6.45 -1.79
N GLU A 138 -13.07 7.05 -1.39
CA GLU A 138 -13.19 8.50 -1.26
C GLU A 138 -12.24 9.07 -0.20
N LYS A 139 -12.07 8.36 0.92
CA LYS A 139 -11.12 8.74 1.98
C LYS A 139 -9.67 8.62 1.51
N VAL A 140 -9.30 7.53 0.83
CA VAL A 140 -7.96 7.32 0.26
C VAL A 140 -7.64 8.43 -0.73
N ARG A 141 -8.53 8.67 -1.70
CA ARG A 141 -8.40 9.77 -2.65
C ARG A 141 -8.35 11.14 -1.97
N GLY A 142 -9.08 11.29 -0.85
CA GLY A 142 -9.00 12.45 0.03
C GLY A 142 -7.61 12.67 0.64
N LEU A 143 -6.98 11.61 1.12
CA LEU A 143 -5.65 11.64 1.70
C LEU A 143 -4.57 11.88 0.64
N GLU A 144 -4.66 11.22 -0.51
CA GLU A 144 -3.74 11.43 -1.64
C GLU A 144 -3.71 12.89 -2.08
N ARG A 145 -4.89 13.52 -2.26
CA ARG A 145 -4.97 14.96 -2.59
C ARG A 145 -4.33 15.83 -1.52
N LYS A 146 -4.51 15.51 -0.23
CA LYS A 146 -3.88 16.27 0.87
C LYS A 146 -2.36 16.14 0.84
N MET A 147 -1.83 14.96 0.54
CA MET A 147 -0.39 14.76 0.37
C MET A 147 0.12 15.54 -0.83
N GLU A 148 -0.56 15.50 -1.97
CA GLU A 148 -0.16 16.21 -3.18
C GLU A 148 -0.12 17.73 -2.99
N VAL A 149 -1.08 18.30 -2.26
CA VAL A 149 -1.07 19.72 -1.88
C VAL A 149 0.12 20.05 -0.98
N LYS A 150 0.42 19.20 0.01
CA LYS A 150 1.57 19.41 0.90
C LYS A 150 2.90 19.31 0.15
N VAL A 151 3.02 18.36 -0.78
CA VAL A 151 4.21 18.20 -1.61
C VAL A 151 4.43 19.45 -2.46
N ARG A 152 3.40 19.94 -3.17
CA ARG A 152 3.50 21.19 -3.93
C ARG A 152 3.87 22.40 -3.07
N ALA A 153 3.29 22.51 -1.87
CA ALA A 153 3.62 23.60 -0.95
C ALA A 153 5.09 23.54 -0.48
N LEU A 154 5.59 22.34 -0.19
CA LEU A 154 7.00 22.13 0.18
C LEU A 154 7.94 22.40 -0.99
N GLU A 155 7.58 21.98 -2.21
CA GLU A 155 8.36 22.27 -3.42
C GLU A 155 8.45 23.78 -3.66
N GLY A 156 7.36 24.53 -3.49
CA GLY A 156 7.37 25.99 -3.56
C GLY A 156 8.30 26.63 -2.53
N GLN A 157 8.21 26.21 -1.26
CA GLN A 157 9.11 26.70 -0.21
C GLN A 157 10.60 26.39 -0.50
N VAL A 158 10.88 25.23 -1.12
CA VAL A 158 12.25 24.87 -1.52
C VAL A 158 12.74 25.74 -2.68
N VAL A 159 11.86 26.17 -3.59
CA VAL A 159 12.20 27.12 -4.67
C VAL A 159 12.50 28.49 -4.08
N ASP A 160 11.62 29.01 -3.21
CA ASP A 160 11.79 30.32 -2.58
C ASP A 160 13.10 30.37 -1.77
N LEU A 161 13.37 29.35 -0.96
CA LEU A 161 14.63 29.24 -0.20
C LEU A 161 15.87 29.13 -1.10
N LYS A 162 15.74 28.51 -2.28
CA LYS A 162 16.85 28.44 -3.25
C LYS A 162 17.07 29.77 -3.94
N GLU A 163 16.03 30.53 -4.24
CA GLU A 163 16.14 31.88 -4.82
C GLU A 163 16.77 32.85 -3.82
N ASP A 164 16.35 32.81 -2.55
CA ASP A 164 16.94 33.60 -1.47
C ASP A 164 18.44 33.27 -1.26
N LEU A 165 18.82 31.99 -1.39
CA LEU A 165 20.22 31.58 -1.30
C LEU A 165 21.03 31.86 -2.59
N ALA A 166 20.36 31.99 -3.72
CA ALA A 166 20.97 32.30 -5.02
C ALA A 166 21.13 33.81 -5.26
N ALA A 167 20.54 34.67 -4.42
CA ALA A 167 20.82 36.09 -4.41
C ALA A 167 22.33 36.28 -4.14
N PRO A 168 23.11 36.80 -5.10
CA PRO A 168 24.54 36.92 -4.92
C PRO A 168 24.83 37.99 -3.87
N SER A 169 25.39 37.60 -2.73
CA SER A 169 26.03 38.55 -1.81
C SER A 169 27.27 39.11 -2.52
N ILE A 170 27.16 40.31 -3.08
CA ILE A 170 28.25 40.94 -3.83
C ILE A 170 29.12 41.71 -2.84
N LEU A 171 30.35 41.22 -2.66
CA LEU A 171 31.43 41.97 -2.02
C LEU A 171 32.06 42.90 -3.07
N GLN A 172 31.81 44.20 -2.95
CA GLN A 172 32.34 45.22 -3.86
C GLN A 172 33.49 45.98 -3.19
N LEU A 173 34.67 45.95 -3.80
CA LEU A 173 35.86 46.68 -3.36
C LEU A 173 36.00 47.97 -4.18
N GLU A 174 35.90 49.12 -3.53
CA GLU A 174 36.04 50.43 -4.16
C GLU A 174 37.27 51.18 -3.63
N ALA A 175 38.03 51.80 -4.53
CA ALA A 175 39.09 52.72 -4.15
C ALA A 175 38.50 54.12 -3.90
N HIS A 176 38.59 54.59 -2.66
CA HIS A 176 38.13 55.91 -2.28
C HIS A 176 39.34 56.85 -2.12
N GLY A 177 39.64 57.63 -3.15
CA GLY A 177 40.84 58.49 -3.17
C GLY A 177 42.15 57.72 -3.34
N LYS A 178 43.29 58.36 -3.05
CA LYS A 178 44.63 57.81 -3.37
C LYS A 178 45.14 56.75 -2.38
N GLN A 179 44.51 56.55 -1.22
CA GLN A 179 45.03 55.71 -0.14
C GLN A 179 43.97 54.90 0.64
N HIS A 180 42.69 54.91 0.24
CA HIS A 180 41.65 54.16 0.94
C HIS A 180 41.02 53.12 0.03
N LEU A 181 40.87 51.91 0.58
CA LEU A 181 40.06 50.86 0.00
C LEU A 181 38.86 50.65 0.92
N VAL A 182 37.68 50.62 0.32
CA VAL A 182 36.41 50.45 1.01
C VAL A 182 35.77 49.16 0.53
N TRP A 183 35.48 48.27 1.46
CA TRP A 183 34.67 47.08 1.19
C TRP A 183 33.22 47.41 1.49
N LYS A 184 32.36 47.27 0.48
CA LYS A 184 30.91 47.35 0.63
C LYS A 184 30.34 45.95 0.51
N TYR A 185 29.66 45.52 1.56
CA TYR A 185 28.91 44.27 1.56
C TYR A 185 27.47 44.58 1.15
N SER A 186 27.10 44.27 -0.09
CA SER A 186 25.74 44.51 -0.56
C SER A 186 24.94 43.22 -0.43
N ASP A 187 24.04 43.19 0.55
CA ASP A 187 23.02 42.15 0.69
C ASP A 187 21.68 42.74 0.25
N SER A 188 20.99 42.10 -0.69
CA SER A 188 19.70 42.59 -1.20
C SER A 188 18.62 42.67 -0.11
N ALA A 189 18.85 42.06 1.05
CA ALA A 189 17.96 42.09 2.22
C ALA A 189 18.29 43.18 3.26
N SER A 190 19.39 43.94 3.13
CA SER A 190 19.80 44.95 4.12
C SER A 190 19.71 46.37 3.59
N GLN A 191 18.90 47.20 4.26
CA GLN A 191 18.62 48.58 3.85
C GLN A 191 19.77 49.56 4.19
N ASP A 192 20.72 49.15 5.04
CA ASP A 192 21.96 49.87 5.36
C ASP A 192 23.12 48.88 5.53
N PRO A 193 23.98 48.70 4.51
CA PRO A 193 25.06 47.72 4.59
C PRO A 193 26.23 48.18 5.48
N PRO A 194 26.82 47.29 6.30
CA PRO A 194 28.00 47.62 7.09
C PRO A 194 29.18 47.94 6.16
N THR A 195 29.75 49.14 6.32
CA THR A 195 30.92 49.59 5.54
C THR A 195 32.19 49.47 6.38
N ILE A 196 33.16 48.68 5.90
CA ILE A 196 34.47 48.56 6.54
C ILE A 196 35.48 49.37 5.72
N THR A 197 36.10 50.35 6.36
CA THR A 197 37.12 51.22 5.73
C THR A 197 38.51 50.81 6.20
N MET A 198 39.39 50.49 5.26
CA MET A 198 40.79 50.18 5.54
C MET A 198 41.69 51.31 5.03
N PHE A 199 42.65 51.72 5.84
CA PHE A 199 43.67 52.71 5.48
C PHE A 199 44.93 51.99 5.02
N CYS A 200 45.32 52.17 3.77
CA CYS A 200 46.52 51.54 3.22
C CYS A 200 47.68 52.53 3.24
N GLN A 201 48.79 52.18 3.90
CA GLN A 201 50.02 52.97 3.81
C GLN A 201 50.75 52.66 2.49
N PRO A 202 51.44 53.64 1.88
CA PRO A 202 52.00 53.51 0.54
C PRO A 202 53.09 52.43 0.36
N ARG A 203 53.52 51.74 1.42
CA ARG A 203 54.46 50.61 1.34
C ARG A 203 53.81 49.25 1.06
N ASP A 204 52.48 49.14 1.17
CA ASP A 204 51.79 47.84 1.08
C ASP A 204 51.27 47.49 -0.34
N ILE A 205 51.40 48.41 -1.31
CA ILE A 205 50.93 48.19 -2.69
C ILE A 205 52.07 47.63 -3.54
N THR A 206 52.29 46.32 -3.46
CA THR A 206 53.17 45.62 -4.41
C THR A 206 52.35 45.25 -5.64
N GLN A 207 52.51 45.99 -6.74
CA GLN A 207 51.97 45.61 -8.04
C GLN A 207 52.61 44.30 -8.51
N ARG A 208 51.82 43.21 -8.55
CA ARG A 208 52.05 42.12 -9.52
C ARG A 208 50.93 42.15 -10.54
N ALA A 209 51.12 42.99 -11.56
CA ALA A 209 50.41 42.85 -12.81
C ALA A 209 51.07 41.71 -13.60
N HIS A 210 50.45 40.53 -13.63
CA HIS A 210 50.67 39.60 -14.73
C HIS A 210 49.46 39.68 -15.66
N SER A 211 49.64 40.47 -16.70
CA SER A 211 48.88 40.37 -17.94
C SER A 211 49.10 38.98 -18.54
N ASN A 212 48.03 38.23 -18.74
CA ASN A 212 47.99 37.21 -19.79
C ASN A 212 46.83 37.54 -20.72
N SER A 213 47.19 38.26 -21.79
CA SER A 213 46.50 38.24 -23.07
C SER A 213 47.40 37.46 -24.02
N ARG A 214 46.95 36.31 -24.51
CA ARG A 214 46.69 36.08 -25.94
C ARG A 214 46.34 34.63 -26.28
N ALA A 215 45.45 34.56 -27.28
CA ALA A 215 45.19 33.51 -28.26
C ALA A 215 44.41 32.28 -27.79
#